data_AF-A0A1I4NFZ3-F1
#
_entry.id   AF-A0A1I4NFZ3-F1
#
_cell.length_a   1.000
_cell.length_b   1.000
_cell.length_c   1.000
_cell.angle_alpha   90.00
_cell.angle_beta   90.00
_cell.angle_gamma   90.00
#
_symmetry.space_group_name_H-M   'P 1'
#
loop_
_entity.id
_entity.type
_entity.pdbx_description
1 polymer ?
#
loop_
_entity_poly.entity_id
_entity_poly.type
_entity_poly.pdbx_seq_one_letter_code
_entity_poly.pdbx_strand_id
1 'polypeptide(L)' 'MGDQLRLLREYNGMTISELAEKIDVSNKMISNYENGYNRITIETIVKIYNNEAFGNMELEEIFRILVINIFE' A
#
# COMPACT_ATOMS: atom_id res chain seq x y z
N MET A 1 4.18 -1.76 8.80
CA MET A 1 3.15 -1.19 7.89
C MET A 1 3.79 -0.57 6.65
N GLY A 2 4.62 0.48 6.79
CA GLY A 2 5.31 1.12 5.66
C GLY A 2 6.20 0.19 4.85
N ASP A 3 7.04 -0.62 5.51
CA ASP A 3 7.91 -1.60 4.83
C ASP A 3 7.11 -2.67 4.07
N GLN A 4 5.94 -3.06 4.59
CA GLN A 4 5.06 -4.04 3.93
C GLN A 4 4.45 -3.48 2.65
N LEU A 5 4.10 -2.18 2.64
CA LEU A 5 3.66 -1.51 1.43
C LEU A 5 4.78 -1.47 0.39
N ARG A 6 6.02 -1.18 0.81
CA ARG A 6 7.19 -1.19 -0.07
C ARG A 6 7.41 -2.57 -0.68
N LEU A 7 7.43 -3.62 0.14
CA LEU A 7 7.63 -5.01 -0.31
C LEU A 7 6.53 -5.42 -1.31
N LEU A 8 5.27 -5.11 -1.00
CA LEU A 8 4.15 -5.45 -1.89
C LEU A 8 4.21 -4.67 -3.21
N ARG A 9 4.60 -3.39 -3.16
CA ARG A 9 4.84 -2.55 -4.35
C ARG A 9 5.96 -3.13 -5.23
N GLU A 10 7.10 -3.46 -4.62
CA GLU A 10 8.28 -3.98 -5.33
C GLU A 10 8.05 -5.39 -5.88
N TYR A 11 7.32 -6.24 -5.16
CA TYR A 11 6.90 -7.56 -5.64
C TYR A 11 6.05 -7.45 -6.92
N ASN A 12 5.24 -6.39 -7.03
CA ASN A 12 4.45 -6.09 -8.22
C ASN A 12 5.22 -5.26 -9.27
N GLY A 13 6.53 -5.04 -9.11
CA GLY A 13 7.37 -4.33 -10.07
C GLY A 13 7.06 -2.84 -10.23
N MET A 14 6.33 -2.24 -9.30
CA MET A 14 5.91 -0.84 -9.39
C MET A 14 6.92 0.11 -8.74
N THR A 15 7.12 1.27 -9.35
CA THR A 15 7.73 2.45 -8.74
C THR A 15 6.75 3.16 -7.79
N ILE A 16 7.26 4.04 -6.94
CA ILE A 16 6.42 4.90 -6.07
C ILE A 16 5.41 5.70 -6.90
N SER A 17 5.82 6.22 -8.06
CA SER A 17 4.96 7.02 -8.93
C SER A 17 3.84 6.19 -9.54
N GLU A 18 4.12 4.98 -10.00
CA GLU A 18 3.10 4.09 -10.59
C GLU A 18 2.05 3.67 -9.56
N LEU A 19 2.47 3.33 -8.33
CA LEU A 19 1.51 3.04 -7.26
C LEU A 19 0.68 4.27 -6.90
N ALA A 20 1.32 5.44 -6.78
CA ALA A 20 0.65 6.68 -6.42
C ALA A 20 -0.41 7.08 -7.47
N GLU A 21 -0.06 7.00 -8.76
CA GLU A 21 -0.98 7.23 -9.86
C GLU A 21 -2.14 6.22 -9.84
N LYS A 22 -1.83 4.93 -9.67
CA LYS A 22 -2.84 3.86 -9.69
C LYS A 22 -3.89 3.99 -8.59
N ILE A 23 -3.54 4.54 -7.42
CA ILE A 23 -4.49 4.70 -6.30
C ILE A 23 -4.92 6.17 -6.09
N ASP A 24 -4.65 7.06 -7.04
CA ASP A 24 -4.99 8.49 -7.00
C ASP A 24 -4.53 9.19 -5.70
N VAL A 25 -3.22 9.17 -5.47
CA VAL A 25 -2.54 9.88 -4.39
C VAL A 25 -1.22 10.50 -4.88
N SER A 26 -0.60 11.36 -4.06
CA SER A 26 0.70 11.93 -4.41
C SER A 26 1.86 10.96 -4.17
N ASN A 27 2.92 11.05 -4.99
CA ASN A 27 4.18 10.30 -4.78
C ASN A 27 4.74 10.52 -3.36
N LYS A 28 4.61 11.75 -2.85
CA LYS A 28 5.05 12.11 -1.49
C LYS A 28 4.29 11.33 -0.44
N MET A 29 3.00 11.05 -0.64
CA MET A 29 2.19 10.27 0.29
C MET A 29 2.69 8.83 0.38
N ILE A 30 2.92 8.16 -0.75
CA ILE A 30 3.50 6.80 -0.78
C ILE A 30 4.88 6.77 -0.15
N SER A 31 5.76 7.72 -0.51
CA SER A 31 7.09 7.84 0.09
C SER A 31 7.04 8.05 1.62
N ASN A 32 6.11 8.88 2.10
CA ASN A 32 5.91 9.09 3.52
C ASN A 32 5.44 7.82 4.25
N TYR A 33 4.59 7.01 3.62
CA TYR A 33 4.18 5.73 4.18
C TYR A 33 5.34 4.76 4.27
N GLU A 34 6.09 4.58 3.18
CA GLU A 34 7.20 3.61 3.13
C GLU A 34 8.38 3.98 4.01
N ASN A 35 8.60 5.28 4.28
CA ASN A 35 9.65 5.75 5.17
C ASN A 35 9.18 5.98 6.61
N GLY A 36 7.93 5.62 6.94
CA GLY A 36 7.40 5.70 8.30
C GLY A 36 7.09 7.11 8.80
N TYR A 37 7.15 8.14 7.95
CA TYR A 37 6.77 9.50 8.30
C TYR A 37 5.26 9.62 8.58
N ASN A 38 4.45 8.87 7.83
CA ASN A 38 3.00 8.79 8.00
C ASN A 38 2.56 7.34 8.16
N ARG A 39 1.49 7.11 8.94
CA ARG A 39 0.80 5.82 8.95
C ARG A 39 -0.14 5.72 7.75
N ILE A 40 -0.24 4.53 7.16
CA ILE A 40 -1.22 4.23 6.11
C ILE A 40 -2.63 4.34 6.71
N THR A 41 -3.54 5.02 6.03
CA THR A 41 -4.93 5.17 6.48
C THR A 41 -5.81 4.06 5.91
N ILE A 42 -6.95 3.82 6.54
CA ILE A 42 -7.97 2.89 5.99
C ILE A 42 -8.42 3.35 4.60
N GLU A 43 -8.54 4.66 4.37
CA GLU A 43 -8.88 5.22 3.06
C GLU A 43 -7.88 4.78 1.98
N THR A 44 -6.57 4.85 2.27
CA THR A 44 -5.54 4.36 1.34
C THR A 44 -5.66 2.86 1.08
N ILE A 45 -5.97 2.05 2.10
CA ILE A 45 -6.17 0.61 1.94
C ILE A 45 -7.37 0.32 1.02
N VAL A 46 -8.47 1.07 1.18
CA VAL A 46 -9.65 0.94 0.31
C VAL A 46 -9.33 1.39 -1.11
N LYS A 47 -8.53 2.47 -1.30
CA LYS A 47 -8.07 2.89 -2.63
C LYS A 47 -7.18 1.83 -3.30
N ILE A 48 -6.31 1.16 -2.54
CA ILE A 48 -5.51 0.03 -3.04
C ILE A 48 -6.40 -1.09 -3.57
N TYR A 49 -7.43 -1.48 -2.81
CA TYR A 49 -8.38 -2.52 -3.20
C TYR A 49 -9.23 -2.12 -4.41
N ASN A 50 -9.89 -0.96 -4.36
CA ASN A 50 -10.79 -0.50 -5.43
C ASN A 50 -10.10 -0.29 -6.79
N ASN A 51 -8.78 -0.05 -6.80
CA ASN A 51 -8.00 0.13 -8.02
C ASN A 51 -7.19 -1.12 -8.42
N GLU A 52 -7.45 -2.27 -7.79
CA GLU A 52 -6.74 -3.54 -8.07
C GLU A 52 -5.22 -3.34 -8.10
N ALA A 53 -4.71 -2.55 -7.14
CA ALA A 53 -3.34 -2.04 -7.19
C ALA A 53 -2.32 -3.19 -7.25
N PHE A 54 -2.62 -4.27 -6.54
CA PHE A 54 -1.81 -5.49 -6.43
C PHE A 54 -2.52 -6.72 -7.02
N GLY A 55 -3.28 -6.53 -8.09
CA GLY A 55 -4.08 -7.58 -8.73
C GLY A 55 -5.40 -7.84 -8.02
N ASN A 56 -5.99 -9.01 -8.25
CA ASN A 56 -7.29 -9.43 -7.71
C ASN A 56 -7.16 -9.96 -6.27
N MET A 57 -6.58 -9.16 -5.38
CA MET A 57 -6.51 -9.47 -3.95
C MET A 57 -7.81 -9.09 -3.25
N GLU A 58 -8.25 -9.95 -2.34
CA GLU A 58 -9.36 -9.65 -1.46
C GLU A 58 -8.95 -8.58 -0.43
N LEU A 59 -9.91 -7.75 -0.02
CA LEU A 59 -9.65 -6.67 0.94
C LEU A 59 -9.02 -7.22 2.25
N GLU A 60 -9.47 -8.38 2.70
CA GLU A 60 -8.92 -9.06 3.89
C GLU A 60 -7.42 -9.37 3.75
N GLU A 61 -6.97 -9.80 2.58
CA GLU A 61 -5.55 -10.11 2.33
C GLU A 61 -4.69 -8.85 2.42
N ILE A 62 -5.16 -7.74 1.84
CA ILE A 62 -4.49 -6.44 1.90
C ILE A 62 -4.40 -5.96 3.36
N PHE A 63 -5.49 -6.09 4.13
CA PHE A 63 -5.48 -5.77 5.57
C PHE A 63 -4.50 -6.65 6.34
N ARG A 64 -4.43 -7.96 6.05
CA ARG A 64 -3.50 -8.87 6.71
C ARG A 64 -2.05 -8.44 6.52
N ILE A 65 -1.66 -8.14 5.27
CA ILE A 65 -0.30 -7.74 4.91
C ILE A 65 0.07 -6.38 5.54
N LEU A 66 -0.81 -5.37 5.39
CA LEU A 66 -0.49 -3.99 5.76
C LEU A 66 -0.72 -3.69 7.24
N VAL A 67 -1.59 -4.44 7.93
CA VAL A 67 -2.03 -4.17 9.31
C VAL A 67 -1.68 -5.27 10.30
N ILE A 68 -1.83 -6.55 9.93
CA ILE A 68 -1.88 -7.68 10.90
C ILE A 68 -0.51 -8.32 11.17
N ASN A 69 0.54 -8.00 10.40
CA ASN A 69 1.94 -8.34 10.74
C ASN A 69 2.48 -7.65 12.02
N ILE A 70 1.60 -7.25 12.95
CA ILE A 70 1.90 -6.67 14.27
C ILE A 70 1.71 -7.73 15.39
N PHE A 71 1.15 -8.91 15.09
CA PHE A 71 0.82 -9.93 16.10
C PHE A 71 1.70 -11.20 16.09
N GLU A 72 2.85 -11.18 15.42
CA GLU A 72 3.91 -12.19 15.59
C GLU A 72 5.24 -11.54 15.96
#